data_AF-D4IKH2-F1
#
_entry.id   AF-D4IKH2-F1
#
_cell.length_a   1.000
_cell.length_b   1.000
_cell.length_c   1.000
_cell.angle_alpha   90.00
_cell.angle_beta   90.00
_cell.angle_gamma   90.00
#
_symmetry.space_group_name_H-M   'P 1'
#
loop_
_entity.id
_entity.type
_entity.pdbx_description
1 polymer ?
#
loop_
_entity_poly.entity_id
_entity_poly.type
_entity_poly.pdbx_seq_one_letter_code
_entity_poly.pdbx_strand_id
1 'polypeptide(L)'
;MFKSKKKRAIESAIEHLSATLRHAAESLAAVADDVRVSRAEIRRDYICGGWTTPDLNRGLIISKLPEGYNAAIYTPPLNRKRTRLMRVFVRVDGDVLKACYDGVEHTITTNPLHDSITFPGYGTFLRDDQIFG
;
A
#
# COMPACT_ATOMS: atom_id res chain seq x y z
N MET A 1 40.57 44.50 -14.47
CA MET A 1 41.46 43.32 -14.58
C MET A 1 40.73 42.25 -15.40
N PHE A 2 41.07 42.06 -16.68
CA PHE A 2 40.39 41.08 -17.55
C PHE A 2 40.79 39.65 -17.17
N LYS A 3 39.82 38.79 -16.80
CA LYS A 3 40.07 37.35 -16.58
C LYS A 3 40.57 36.72 -17.89
N SER A 4 41.62 35.91 -17.81
CA SER A 4 42.16 35.18 -18.97
C SER A 4 41.12 34.24 -19.58
N LYS A 5 41.19 33.99 -20.89
CA LYS A 5 40.29 33.06 -21.60
C LYS A 5 40.22 31.69 -20.91
N LYS A 6 41.37 31.19 -20.43
CA LYS A 6 41.47 29.92 -19.70
C LYS A 6 40.66 29.94 -18.40
N LYS A 7 40.69 31.04 -17.66
CA LYS A 7 39.91 31.19 -16.40
C LYS A 7 38.41 31.18 -16.67
N ARG A 8 37.92 31.87 -17.72
CA ARG A 8 36.50 31.85 -18.09
C ARG A 8 36.03 30.47 -18.55
N ALA A 9 36.87 29.76 -19.31
CA ALA A 9 36.55 28.40 -19.76
C ALA A 9 36.43 27.43 -18.58
N ILE A 10 37.32 27.55 -17.59
CA ILE A 10 37.26 26.74 -16.35
C ILE A 10 35.99 27.10 -15.55
N GLU A 11 35.69 28.38 -15.36
CA GLU A 11 34.49 28.83 -14.65
C GLU A 11 33.20 28.29 -15.31
N SER A 12 33.11 28.38 -16.64
CA SER A 12 31.97 27.83 -17.40
C SER A 12 31.87 26.30 -17.31
N ALA A 13 33.00 25.58 -17.33
CA ALA A 13 33.01 24.13 -17.16
C ALA A 13 32.55 23.71 -15.76
N ILE A 14 32.94 24.46 -14.72
CA ILE A 14 32.49 24.24 -13.34
C ILE A 14 31.00 24.51 -13.21
N GLU A 15 30.49 25.59 -13.80
CA GLU A 15 29.05 25.89 -13.81
C GLU A 15 28.25 24.79 -14.49
N HIS A 16 28.71 24.32 -15.66
CA HIS A 16 28.05 23.23 -16.37
C HIS A 16 28.07 21.94 -15.55
N LEU A 17 29.22 21.56 -14.97
CA LEU A 17 29.33 20.38 -14.12
C LEU A 17 28.40 20.49 -12.90
N SER A 18 28.33 21.66 -12.27
CA SER A 18 27.47 21.90 -11.12
C SER A 18 25.99 21.77 -11.47
N ALA A 19 25.58 22.27 -12.65
CA ALA A 19 24.22 22.09 -13.16
C ALA A 19 23.91 20.63 -13.45
N THR A 20 24.83 19.90 -14.09
CA THR A 20 24.70 18.46 -14.34
C THR A 20 24.56 17.67 -13.04
N LEU A 21 25.36 17.98 -12.02
CA LEU A 21 25.29 17.32 -10.72
C LEU A 21 23.96 17.59 -10.00
N ARG A 22 23.41 18.81 -10.08
CA ARG A 22 22.07 19.11 -9.53
C ARG A 22 20.99 18.28 -10.20
N HIS A 23 20.96 18.23 -11.53
CA HIS A 23 19.96 17.44 -12.26
C HIS A 23 20.08 15.94 -11.97
N ALA A 24 21.29 15.43 -11.84
CA ALA A 24 21.51 14.04 -11.43
C ALA A 24 20.96 13.77 -10.02
N ALA A 25 21.18 14.69 -9.07
CA ALA A 25 20.66 14.57 -7.71
C ALA A 25 19.12 14.61 -7.66
N GLU A 26 18.49 15.52 -8.42
CA GLU A 26 17.03 15.60 -8.55
C GLU A 26 16.45 14.32 -9.16
N SER A 27 17.07 13.80 -10.23
CA SER A 27 16.63 12.55 -10.87
C SER A 27 16.76 11.36 -9.92
N LEU A 28 17.86 11.29 -9.16
CA LEU A 28 18.06 10.23 -8.17
C LEU A 28 17.03 10.31 -7.04
N ALA A 29 16.68 11.51 -6.58
CA ALA A 29 15.64 11.70 -5.57
C ALA A 29 14.28 11.20 -6.05
N ALA A 30 13.90 11.51 -7.31
CA ALA A 30 12.67 11.01 -7.90
C ALA A 30 12.64 9.48 -8.00
N VAL A 31 13.73 8.85 -8.47
CA VAL A 31 13.86 7.38 -8.52
C VAL A 31 13.76 6.76 -7.13
N ALA A 32 14.37 7.39 -6.12
CA ALA A 32 14.29 6.90 -4.74
C ALA A 32 12.86 6.93 -4.20
N ASP A 33 12.08 7.97 -4.53
CA ASP A 33 10.66 8.04 -4.18
C ASP A 33 9.82 6.99 -4.90
N ASP A 34 10.04 6.77 -6.20
CA ASP A 34 9.34 5.72 -6.97
C ASP A 34 9.62 4.33 -6.41
N VAL A 35 10.88 4.05 -6.05
CA VAL A 35 11.27 2.78 -5.41
C VAL A 35 10.61 2.63 -4.04
N ARG A 36 10.52 3.71 -3.26
CA ARG A 36 9.85 3.70 -1.95
C ARG A 36 8.36 3.39 -2.08
N VAL A 37 7.68 3.99 -3.06
CA VAL A 37 6.27 3.71 -3.37
C VAL A 37 6.09 2.27 -3.84
N SER A 38 6.89 1.83 -4.82
CA SER A 38 6.83 0.47 -5.36
C SER A 38 7.06 -0.60 -4.28
N ARG A 39 8.02 -0.36 -3.37
CA ARG A 39 8.26 -1.23 -2.22
C ARG A 39 7.05 -1.29 -1.29
N ALA A 40 6.37 -0.16 -1.08
CA ALA A 40 5.19 -0.10 -0.23
C ALA A 40 3.97 -0.80 -0.88
N GLU A 41 3.87 -0.77 -2.20
CA GLU A 41 2.86 -1.49 -2.97
C GLU A 41 3.10 -3.00 -2.96
N ILE A 42 4.33 -3.45 -3.25
CA ILE A 42 4.73 -4.87 -3.15
C ILE A 42 4.49 -5.38 -1.73
N ARG A 43 4.81 -4.56 -0.72
CA ARG A 43 4.53 -4.85 0.68
C ARG A 43 3.06 -4.95 1.00
N ARG A 44 2.13 -4.50 0.17
CA ARG A 44 0.68 -4.59 0.42
C ARG A 44 0.00 -5.58 -0.49
N ASP A 45 0.61 -6.00 -1.58
CA ASP A 45 0.05 -7.02 -2.46
C ASP A 45 -0.23 -8.35 -1.74
N TYR A 46 0.49 -8.67 -0.66
CA TYR A 46 0.17 -9.84 0.18
C TYR A 46 -1.23 -9.78 0.79
N ILE A 47 -1.84 -8.58 0.95
CA ILE A 47 -3.19 -8.46 1.51
C ILE A 47 -4.26 -9.04 0.56
N CYS A 48 -3.94 -9.18 -0.73
CA CYS A 48 -4.88 -9.68 -1.72
C CYS A 48 -5.11 -11.18 -1.57
N GLY A 49 -6.37 -11.61 -1.66
CA GLY A 49 -6.76 -13.01 -1.53
C GLY A 49 -7.93 -13.22 -0.58
N GLY A 50 -8.17 -14.49 -0.24
CA GLY A 50 -9.17 -14.94 0.72
C GLY A 50 -8.63 -15.00 2.14
N TRP A 51 -9.48 -14.62 3.08
CA TRP A 51 -9.21 -14.57 4.50
C TRP A 51 -10.45 -15.00 5.27
N THR A 52 -10.28 -15.66 6.41
CA THR A 52 -11.36 -16.20 7.22
C THR A 52 -11.10 -15.93 8.70
N THR A 53 -12.15 -15.66 9.48
CA THR A 53 -12.00 -15.50 10.93
C THR A 53 -11.70 -16.84 11.60
N PRO A 54 -10.97 -16.87 12.74
CA PRO A 54 -10.63 -18.11 13.43
C PRO A 54 -11.82 -18.99 13.81
N ASP A 55 -12.97 -18.36 14.06
CA ASP A 55 -14.23 -19.02 14.42
C ASP A 55 -15.07 -19.45 13.20
N LEU A 56 -14.57 -19.24 11.98
CA LEU A 56 -15.21 -19.55 10.70
C LEU A 56 -16.58 -18.86 10.49
N ASN A 57 -16.85 -17.82 11.28
CA ASN A 57 -18.12 -17.09 11.22
C ASN A 57 -18.10 -15.94 10.23
N ARG A 58 -16.96 -15.59 9.65
CA ARG A 58 -16.85 -14.54 8.62
C ARG A 58 -15.71 -14.89 7.69
N GLY A 59 -15.84 -14.47 6.44
CA GLY A 59 -14.69 -14.38 5.57
C GLY A 59 -14.63 -13.04 4.86
N LEU A 60 -13.51 -12.85 4.18
CA LEU A 60 -13.03 -11.60 3.64
C LEU A 60 -12.28 -11.91 2.36
N ILE A 61 -12.69 -11.28 1.26
CA ILE A 61 -11.91 -11.30 0.02
C ILE A 61 -11.42 -9.89 -0.23
N ILE A 62 -10.11 -9.74 -0.47
CA ILE A 62 -9.51 -8.46 -0.87
C ILE A 62 -8.95 -8.59 -2.29
N SER A 63 -9.32 -7.64 -3.13
CA SER A 63 -8.87 -7.52 -4.52
C SER A 63 -8.18 -6.18 -4.74
N LYS A 64 -7.06 -6.19 -5.46
CA LYS A 64 -6.37 -4.98 -5.92
C LYS A 64 -7.15 -4.31 -7.05
N LEU A 65 -7.23 -2.99 -7.00
CA LEU A 65 -7.80 -2.13 -8.03
C LEU A 65 -6.75 -1.05 -8.41
N PRO A 66 -6.91 -0.37 -9.57
CA PRO A 66 -5.99 0.71 -9.96
C PRO A 66 -5.84 1.82 -8.92
N GLU A 67 -6.90 2.11 -8.17
CA GLU A 67 -6.93 3.20 -7.17
C GLU A 67 -6.80 2.71 -5.71
N GLY A 68 -6.49 1.41 -5.50
CA GLY A 68 -6.33 0.86 -4.15
C GLY A 68 -6.82 -0.58 -4.04
N TYR A 69 -7.65 -0.86 -3.03
CA TYR A 69 -8.14 -2.19 -2.76
C TYR A 69 -9.66 -2.17 -2.52
N ASN A 70 -10.33 -3.23 -2.95
CA ASN A 70 -11.71 -3.47 -2.61
C ASN A 70 -11.78 -4.75 -1.80
N ALA A 71 -12.55 -4.70 -0.72
CA ALA A 71 -12.74 -5.81 0.18
C ALA A 71 -14.21 -6.14 0.29
N ALA A 72 -14.52 -7.41 0.52
CA ALA A 72 -15.88 -7.84 0.80
C ALA A 72 -15.88 -8.77 2.01
N ILE A 73 -16.60 -8.38 3.06
CA ILE A 73 -16.80 -9.21 4.25
C ILE A 73 -18.12 -9.97 4.06
N TYR A 74 -18.05 -11.30 4.11
CA TYR A 74 -19.21 -12.18 4.08
C TYR A 74 -19.40 -12.83 5.44
N THR A 75 -20.66 -12.88 5.89
CA THR A 75 -21.07 -13.62 7.08
C THR A 75 -21.92 -14.81 6.62
N PRO A 76 -21.60 -16.05 7.05
CA PRO A 76 -22.42 -17.22 6.81
C PRO A 76 -23.86 -16.95 7.23
N PRO A 77 -24.83 -17.54 6.53
CA PRO A 77 -26.23 -17.34 6.83
C PRO A 77 -26.59 -17.92 8.21
N LEU A 78 -27.06 -17.07 9.13
CA LEU A 78 -27.61 -17.49 10.44
C LEU A 78 -28.66 -18.62 10.30
N ASN A 79 -29.43 -18.63 9.20
CA ASN A 79 -30.50 -19.60 8.93
C ASN A 79 -30.39 -20.31 7.56
N ARG A 80 -29.17 -20.48 7.01
CA ARG A 80 -28.93 -21.10 5.67
C ARG A 80 -29.62 -20.46 4.45
N LYS A 81 -30.34 -19.34 4.62
CA LYS A 81 -31.16 -18.73 3.54
C LYS A 81 -30.50 -17.57 2.79
N ARG A 82 -29.66 -16.75 3.44
CA ARG A 82 -28.99 -15.60 2.80
C ARG A 82 -27.65 -15.29 3.45
N THR A 83 -26.59 -15.32 2.66
CA THR A 83 -25.27 -14.76 3.04
C THR A 83 -25.38 -13.24 3.07
N ARG A 84 -24.90 -12.61 4.15
CA ARG A 84 -24.77 -11.16 4.19
C ARG A 84 -23.42 -10.79 3.61
N LEU A 85 -23.41 -9.93 2.59
CA LEU A 85 -22.21 -9.39 1.97
C LEU A 85 -22.14 -7.90 2.28
N MET A 86 -21.02 -7.44 2.82
CA MET A 86 -20.69 -6.04 2.98
C MET A 86 -19.50 -5.70 2.09
N ARG A 87 -19.66 -4.69 1.22
CA ARG A 87 -18.56 -4.12 0.45
C ARG A 87 -17.81 -3.11 1.31
N VAL A 88 -16.49 -3.15 1.24
CA VAL A 88 -15.58 -2.34 2.03
C VAL A 88 -14.54 -1.75 1.08
N PHE A 89 -14.47 -0.43 1.01
CA PHE A 89 -13.42 0.24 0.23
C PHE A 89 -12.18 0.37 1.08
N VAL A 90 -11.05 -0.13 0.59
CA VAL A 90 -9.77 -0.10 1.30
C VAL A 90 -8.79 0.78 0.54
N ARG A 91 -8.26 1.80 1.21
CA ARG A 91 -7.29 2.73 0.63
C ARG A 91 -6.00 2.73 1.45
N VAL A 92 -4.92 3.11 0.78
CA VAL A 92 -3.63 3.35 1.41
C VAL A 92 -3.56 4.83 1.82
N ASP A 93 -3.15 5.10 3.05
CA ASP A 93 -2.92 6.44 3.57
C ASP A 93 -1.53 6.49 4.22
N GLY A 94 -0.53 6.96 3.47
CA GLY A 94 0.88 6.87 3.87
C GLY A 94 1.30 5.42 4.13
N ASP A 95 1.61 5.10 5.39
CA ASP A 95 2.01 3.75 5.82
C ASP A 95 0.82 2.91 6.32
N VAL A 96 -0.35 3.50 6.55
CA VAL A 96 -1.50 2.80 7.10
C VAL A 96 -2.51 2.38 6.03
N LEU A 97 -3.31 1.37 6.36
CA LEU A 97 -4.47 0.98 5.57
C LEU A 97 -5.74 1.51 6.24
N LYS A 98 -6.60 2.12 5.43
CA LYS A 98 -7.89 2.64 5.83
C LYS A 98 -8.99 1.86 5.13
N ALA A 99 -10.06 1.56 5.85
CA ALA A 99 -11.23 0.90 5.31
C ALA A 99 -12.47 1.72 5.63
N CYS A 100 -13.34 1.93 4.64
CA CYS A 100 -14.63 2.58 4.83
C CYS A 100 -15.75 1.54 4.85
N TYR A 101 -16.44 1.43 5.98
CA TYR A 101 -17.60 0.58 6.18
C TYR A 101 -18.53 1.19 7.22
N ASP A 102 -19.82 0.85 7.15
CA ASP A 102 -20.86 1.43 8.02
C ASP A 102 -20.91 2.97 8.03
N GLY A 103 -20.44 3.60 6.94
CA GLY A 103 -20.38 5.06 6.79
C GLY A 103 -19.24 5.74 7.54
N VAL A 104 -18.29 4.98 8.10
CA VAL A 104 -17.17 5.49 8.90
C VAL A 104 -15.85 4.93 8.35
N GLU A 105 -14.80 5.75 8.40
CA GLU A 105 -13.44 5.31 8.08
C GLU A 105 -12.74 4.73 9.31
N HIS A 106 -12.16 3.56 9.14
CA HIS A 106 -11.42 2.84 10.18
C HIS A 106 -9.99 2.57 9.72
N THR A 107 -9.04 2.64 10.65
CA THR A 107 -7.70 2.10 10.43
C THR A 107 -7.74 0.59 10.61
N ILE A 108 -7.28 -0.16 9.60
CA ILE A 108 -7.14 -1.61 9.70
C ILE A 108 -5.68 -1.96 9.99
N THR A 109 -5.46 -2.98 10.81
CA THR A 109 -4.12 -3.41 11.20
C THR A 109 -3.80 -4.73 10.56
N THR A 110 -2.61 -4.84 9.97
CA THR A 110 -2.11 -6.08 9.39
C THR A 110 -0.88 -6.57 10.14
N ASN A 111 -0.73 -7.88 10.21
CA ASN A 111 0.46 -8.52 10.73
C ASN A 111 0.94 -9.59 9.74
N PRO A 112 1.91 -9.26 8.87
CA PRO A 112 2.44 -10.19 7.88
C PRO A 112 3.10 -11.43 8.47
N LEU A 113 3.60 -11.38 9.71
CA LEU A 113 4.26 -12.54 10.34
C LEU A 113 3.26 -13.63 10.76
N HIS A 114 2.01 -13.22 10.98
CA HIS A 114 0.92 -14.10 11.40
C HIS A 114 -0.14 -14.23 10.31
N ASP A 115 0.16 -13.76 9.10
CA ASP A 115 -0.77 -13.51 8.00
C ASP A 115 -2.19 -13.17 8.47
N SER A 116 -2.30 -12.07 9.22
CA SER A 116 -3.56 -11.63 9.79
C SER A 116 -3.88 -10.18 9.44
N ILE A 117 -5.17 -9.89 9.33
CA ILE A 117 -5.72 -8.55 9.11
C ILE A 117 -6.92 -8.33 10.03
N THR A 118 -6.96 -7.19 10.71
CA THR A 118 -8.02 -6.88 11.67
C THR A 118 -8.83 -5.67 11.22
N PHE A 119 -10.15 -5.88 11.12
CA PHE A 119 -11.13 -4.83 10.86
C PHE A 119 -11.85 -4.50 12.18
N PRO A 120 -11.74 -3.27 12.71
CA PRO A 120 -12.45 -2.86 13.92
C PRO A 120 -13.96 -3.16 13.86
N GLY A 121 -14.48 -3.87 14.86
CA GLY A 121 -15.89 -4.31 14.92
C GLY A 121 -16.21 -5.58 14.09
N TYR A 122 -15.36 -5.96 13.15
CA TYR A 122 -15.54 -7.15 12.30
C TYR A 122 -14.58 -8.30 12.65
N GLY A 123 -13.52 -8.03 13.41
CA GLY A 123 -12.62 -9.04 13.97
C GLY A 123 -11.32 -9.20 13.17
N THR A 124 -10.54 -10.19 13.59
CA THR A 124 -9.27 -10.58 12.95
C THR A 124 -9.52 -11.73 11.99
N PHE A 125 -9.06 -11.57 10.76
CA PHE A 125 -9.08 -12.58 9.71
C PHE A 125 -7.67 -13.10 9.52
N LEU A 126 -7.56 -14.41 9.34
CA LEU A 126 -6.33 -15.12 8.98
C LEU A 126 -6.43 -15.51 7.51
N ARG A 127 -5.30 -15.74 6.85
CA ARG A 127 -5.34 -16.22 5.47
C ARG A 127 -6.02 -17.58 5.36
N ASP A 128 -6.71 -17.79 4.25
CA ASP A 128 -7.38 -19.06 4.00
C ASP A 128 -6.42 -20.26 3.97
N ASP A 129 -5.19 -20.10 3.47
CA ASP A 129 -4.18 -21.17 3.48
C ASP A 129 -3.73 -21.56 4.90
N GLN A 130 -3.75 -20.63 5.86
CA GLN A 130 -3.50 -20.96 7.27
C GLN A 130 -4.65 -21.75 7.93
N ILE A 131 -5.88 -21.55 7.46
CA ILE A 131 -7.07 -22.19 8.04
C ILE A 131 -7.40 -23.51 7.34
N PHE A 132 -7.26 -23.58 6.02
CA PHE A 132 -7.79 -24.67 5.20
C PHE A 132 -6.74 -25.61 4.61
N GLY A 133 -5.44 -25.26 4.64
CA GLY A 133 -4.30 -26.13 4.35
C GLY A 133 -4.49 -27.16 3.22
#